data_AF-A0A0C2T063-F1
#
_entry.id   AF-A0A0C2T063-F1
#
_cell.length_a   1.000
_cell.length_b   1.000
_cell.length_c   1.000
_cell.angle_alpha   90.00
_cell.angle_beta   90.00
_cell.angle_gamma   90.00
#
_symmetry.space_group_name_H-M   'P 1'
#
loop_
_entity.id
_entity.type
_entity.pdbx_description
1 polymer ?
#
loop_
_entity_poly.entity_id
_entity_poly.type
_entity_poly.pdbx_seq_one_letter_code
_entity_poly.pdbx_strand_id
1 'polypeptide(L)' 'SHPIVCTLPPTCTHRPTPLANTKELESHYATYHAHVCEQNGCGCVFPEAILLELHFTECHDPLAAVKKERGEKIV' A
#
# COMPACT_ATOMS: atom_id res chain seq x y z
N SER A 1 4.62 -24.93 -16.90
CA SER A 1 4.59 -23.67 -16.14
C SER A 1 3.41 -23.68 -15.20
N HIS A 2 3.62 -23.30 -13.93
CA HIS A 2 2.52 -23.02 -13.02
C HIS A 2 1.91 -21.66 -13.38
N PRO A 3 0.57 -21.53 -13.41
CA PRO A 3 -0.07 -20.25 -13.65
C PRO A 3 0.20 -19.31 -12.47
N ILE A 4 0.66 -18.09 -12.75
CA ILE A 4 0.83 -17.05 -11.73
C ILE A 4 -0.54 -16.39 -11.56
N VAL A 5 -1.07 -16.36 -10.34
CA VAL A 5 -2.37 -15.75 -10.06
C VAL A 5 -2.18 -14.74 -8.94
N CYS A 6 -2.60 -13.50 -9.18
CA CYS A 6 -2.66 -12.52 -8.10
C CYS A 6 -3.94 -12.74 -7.29
N THR A 7 -3.82 -12.85 -5.97
CA THR A 7 -4.95 -12.98 -5.02
C THR A 7 -4.93 -11.88 -3.96
N LEU A 8 -4.11 -10.85 -4.14
CA LEU A 8 -3.89 -9.80 -3.14
C LEU A 8 -5.13 -8.89 -3.00
N PRO A 9 -5.47 -8.48 -1.77
CA PRO A 9 -6.49 -7.46 -1.57
C PRO A 9 -6.00 -6.11 -2.14
N PRO A 10 -6.92 -5.21 -2.53
CA PRO A 10 -8.37 -5.28 -2.39
C PRO A 10 -9.09 -5.76 -3.66
N THR A 11 -8.42 -5.79 -4.81
CA THR A 11 -9.04 -6.11 -6.12
C THR A 11 -8.90 -7.57 -6.49
N CYS A 12 -7.70 -8.14 -6.32
CA CYS A 12 -7.40 -9.51 -6.77
C CYS A 12 -7.93 -10.61 -5.84
N THR A 13 -8.25 -10.30 -4.58
CA THR A 13 -9.00 -11.21 -3.71
C THR A 13 -10.44 -11.42 -4.17
N HIS A 14 -11.09 -10.36 -4.70
CA HIS A 14 -12.45 -10.46 -5.25
C HIS A 14 -12.47 -11.01 -6.68
N ARG A 15 -11.42 -10.70 -7.46
CA ARG A 15 -11.28 -11.16 -8.84
C ARG A 15 -9.85 -11.65 -9.07
N PRO A 16 -9.58 -12.95 -8.89
CA PRO A 16 -8.24 -13.49 -9.13
C PRO A 16 -7.86 -13.28 -10.59
N THR A 17 -6.78 -12.56 -10.82
CA THR A 17 -6.29 -12.26 -12.16
C THR A 17 -5.18 -13.25 -12.51
N PRO A 18 -5.39 -14.15 -13.49
CA PRO A 18 -4.34 -15.00 -13.99
C PRO A 18 -3.36 -14.16 -14.83
N LEU A 19 -2.08 -14.29 -14.52
CA LEU A 19 -0.97 -13.59 -15.14
C LEU A 19 -0.11 -14.60 -15.88
N ALA A 20 0.33 -14.22 -17.09
CA ALA A 20 1.07 -15.12 -17.97
C ALA A 20 2.52 -15.36 -17.51
N ASN A 21 3.12 -14.38 -16.83
CA ASN A 21 4.52 -14.40 -16.42
C ASN A 21 4.79 -13.45 -15.24
N THR A 22 5.99 -13.54 -14.66
CA THR A 22 6.39 -12.72 -13.51
C THR A 22 6.47 -11.23 -13.83
N LYS A 23 6.80 -10.85 -15.08
CA LYS A 23 6.87 -9.43 -15.48
C LYS A 23 5.50 -8.76 -15.50
N GLU A 24 4.48 -9.50 -15.93
CA GLU A 24 3.08 -9.08 -15.85
C GLU A 24 2.64 -8.93 -14.39
N LEU A 25 3.06 -9.85 -13.50
CA LEU A 25 2.81 -9.74 -12.06
C LEU A 25 3.42 -8.47 -11.46
N GLU A 26 4.68 -8.16 -11.76
CA GLU A 26 5.34 -6.95 -11.28
C GLU A 26 4.63 -5.68 -11.76
N SER A 27 4.25 -5.63 -13.05
CA SER A 27 3.54 -4.48 -13.62
C SER A 27 2.14 -4.32 -13.05
N HIS A 28 1.43 -5.45 -12.86
CA HIS A 28 0.13 -5.50 -12.18
C HIS A 28 0.25 -5.02 -10.73
N TYR A 29 1.24 -5.53 -9.99
CA TYR A 29 1.50 -5.12 -8.62
C TYR A 29 1.81 -3.63 -8.53
N ALA A 30 2.72 -3.11 -9.37
CA ALA A 30 3.06 -1.69 -9.44
C ALA A 30 1.85 -0.78 -9.69
N THR A 31 0.87 -1.25 -10.45
CA THR A 31 -0.31 -0.46 -10.84
C THR A 31 -1.45 -0.55 -9.83
N TYR A 32 -1.72 -1.76 -9.30
CA TYR A 32 -2.93 -2.04 -8.52
C TYR A 32 -2.67 -2.27 -7.03
N HIS A 33 -1.44 -2.57 -6.63
CA HIS A 33 -1.10 -2.96 -5.26
C HIS A 33 0.12 -2.22 -4.66
N ALA A 34 0.94 -1.53 -5.45
CA ALA A 34 2.15 -0.89 -4.91
C ALA A 34 1.84 0.28 -3.97
N HIS A 35 0.68 0.92 -4.14
CA HIS A 35 0.25 2.07 -3.34
C HIS A 35 -1.01 1.74 -2.53
N VAL A 36 -1.14 0.51 -2.03
CA VAL A 36 -2.23 0.12 -1.11
C VAL A 36 -1.78 0.23 0.34
N CYS A 37 -2.68 0.74 1.18
CA CYS A 37 -2.49 0.71 2.62
C CYS A 37 -2.83 -0.68 3.16
N GLU A 38 -1.79 -1.42 3.57
CA GLU A 38 -1.91 -2.73 4.21
C GLU A 38 -2.22 -2.66 5.71
N GLN A 39 -2.48 -1.45 6.24
CA GLN A 39 -2.87 -1.28 7.64
C GLN A 39 -4.20 -2.01 7.92
N ASN A 40 -4.24 -2.72 9.04
CA ASN A 40 -5.39 -3.53 9.43
C ASN A 40 -6.68 -2.69 9.51
N GLY A 41 -7.60 -2.91 8.56
CA GLY A 41 -8.89 -2.22 8.47
C GLY A 41 -8.94 -0.99 7.55
N CYS A 42 -7.85 -0.61 6.87
CA CYS A 42 -7.83 0.54 5.97
C CYS A 42 -8.12 0.15 4.51
N GLY A 43 -7.25 -0.64 3.88
CA GLY A 43 -7.44 -1.11 2.50
C GLY A 43 -7.53 0.00 1.44
N CYS A 44 -7.15 1.24 1.78
CA CYS A 44 -7.18 2.37 0.84
C CYS A 44 -6.11 2.21 -0.24
N VAL A 45 -6.49 2.44 -1.50
CA VAL A 45 -5.58 2.40 -2.65
C VAL A 45 -5.33 3.83 -3.12
N PHE A 46 -4.08 4.18 -3.35
CA PHE A 46 -3.66 5.48 -3.82
C PHE A 46 -3.06 5.41 -5.22
N PRO A 47 -3.18 6.46 -6.04
CA PRO A 47 -2.56 6.49 -7.36
C PRO A 47 -1.04 6.71 -7.28
N GLU A 48 -0.56 7.35 -6.21
CA GLU A 48 0.86 7.71 -6.03
C GLU A 48 1.39 7.25 -4.67
N ALA A 49 2.66 6.86 -4.64
CA ALA A 49 3.37 6.48 -3.40
C ALA A 49 3.35 7.60 -2.36
N ILE A 50 3.50 8.86 -2.80
CA ILE A 50 3.47 10.04 -1.92
C ILE A 50 2.13 10.17 -1.18
N LEU A 51 1.02 9.82 -1.83
CA LEU A 51 -0.31 9.89 -1.21
C LEU A 51 -0.50 8.76 -0.20
N LEU A 52 -0.01 7.55 -0.51
CA LEU A 52 0.00 6.44 0.44
C LEU A 52 0.85 6.81 1.68
N GLU A 53 2.05 7.36 1.48
CA GLU A 53 2.95 7.75 2.58
C GLU A 53 2.35 8.85 3.45
N LEU A 54 1.73 9.86 2.83
CA LEU A 54 1.01 10.92 3.55
C LEU A 54 -0.17 10.35 4.33
N HIS A 55 -0.99 9.50 3.71
CA HIS A 55 -2.11 8.85 4.36
C HIS A 55 -1.66 7.99 5.55
N PHE A 56 -0.60 7.21 5.37
CA PHE A 56 -0.04 6.40 6.44
C PHE A 56 0.42 7.30 7.59
N THR A 57 1.13 8.39 7.31
CA THR A 57 1.62 9.34 8.33
C THR A 57 0.49 10.05 9.08
N GLU A 58 -0.55 10.51 8.38
CA GLU A 58 -1.62 11.30 9.00
C GLU A 58 -2.73 10.44 9.63
N CYS A 59 -2.95 9.21 9.13
CA CYS A 59 -4.07 8.35 9.53
C CYS A 59 -3.65 7.10 10.32
N HIS A 60 -2.39 6.66 10.17
CA HIS A 60 -1.89 5.41 10.77
C HIS A 60 -0.61 5.56 11.58
N ASP A 61 0.09 6.69 11.51
CA ASP A 61 1.25 7.00 12.34
C ASP A 61 0.82 7.89 13.53
N PRO A 62 0.35 7.31 14.64
CA PRO A 62 0.12 8.07 15.87
C PRO A 62 1.43 8.63 16.46
N LEU A 63 2.61 8.23 15.94
CA LEU A 63 3.91 8.70 16.41
C LEU A 63 4.28 10.09 15.86
N ALA A 64 3.71 10.52 14.72
CA ALA A 64 3.86 11.87 14.18
C ALA A 64 3.18 12.90 15.09
N ALA A 65 2.06 12.53 15.71
CA ALA A 65 1.43 13.31 16.79
C ALA A 65 2.34 13.36 18.03
N VAL A 66 2.95 12.23 18.42
CA VAL A 66 3.89 12.15 19.56
C VAL A 66 5.19 12.94 19.34
N LYS A 67 5.67 13.05 18.10
CA LYS A 67 6.84 13.88 17.76
C LYS A 67 6.51 15.37 17.73
N LYS A 68 5.27 15.75 17.39
CA LYS A 68 4.80 17.15 17.45
C LYS A 68 4.49 17.61 18.89
N GLU A 69 4.00 16.74 19.76
CA GLU A 69 3.75 17.09 21.18
C GLU A 69 5.04 17.12 22.03
N ARG A 70 6.13 16.48 21.58
CA ARG A 70 7.38 16.38 22.33
C ARG A 70 8.30 17.58 22.29
N GLY A 71 7.97 18.67 21.60
CA GLY A 71 8.60 19.98 21.80
C GLY A 71 10.12 19.99 21.99
N GLU A 72 10.89 19.13 21.33
CA GLU A 72 12.35 19.13 21.47
C GLU A 72 12.91 20.22 20.55
N LYS A 73 13.14 21.38 21.18
CA LYS A 73 13.92 22.48 20.65
C LYS A 73 15.25 21.94 20.16
N ILE A 74 15.45 21.97 18.84
CA ILE A 74 16.77 21.85 18.23
C ILE A 74 17.52 23.10 18.69
N VAL A 75 18.46 22.92 19.61
CA VAL A 75 19.47 23.92 20.02
C VAL A 75 20.55 24.01 18.95
#